data_AF-A0A1F4Q6U8-F1
#
_entry.id   AF-A0A1F4Q6U8-F1
#
_cell.length_a   1.000
_cell.length_b   1.000
_cell.length_c   1.000
_cell.angle_alpha   90.00
_cell.angle_beta   90.00
_cell.angle_gamma   90.00
#
_symmetry.space_group_name_H-M   'P 1'
#
loop_
_entity.id
_entity.type
_entity.pdbx_description
1 polymer ?
#
loop_
_entity_poly.entity_id
_entity_poly.type
_entity_poly.pdbx_seq_one_letter_code
_entity_poly.pdbx_strand_id
1 'polypeptide(L)'
;MGPDYSSKRRYARLTFKEAVTGDVTARHDVHILDLSLGGARVEHTSILRPGSSCYLRLPLKEQVVTVMGRVVWSTAVGRATANPGGTGMVYQSGVEFGALAPEAHALLSAFLESRTGNPPGGDSS
;
A
#
# COMPACT_ATOMS: atom_id res chain seq x y z
N MET A 1 -24.44 38.78 7.53
CA MET A 1 -24.96 37.86 6.50
C MET A 1 -23.83 36.93 6.10
N GLY A 2 -23.85 35.67 6.55
CA GLY A 2 -22.89 34.65 6.11
C GLY A 2 -23.40 33.94 4.85
N PRO A 3 -22.53 33.33 4.03
CA PRO A 3 -22.96 32.64 2.82
C PRO A 3 -23.81 31.41 3.17
N ASP A 4 -25.01 31.36 2.58
CA ASP A 4 -25.89 30.19 2.56
C ASP A 4 -25.29 29.15 1.60
N TYR A 5 -24.65 28.12 2.16
CA TYR A 5 -24.18 26.96 1.40
C TYR A 5 -25.38 26.05 1.09
N SER A 6 -26.27 26.51 0.21
CA SER A 6 -27.28 25.65 -0.43
C SER A 6 -26.57 24.65 -1.38
N SER A 7 -25.94 23.62 -0.81
CA SER A 7 -25.42 22.48 -1.57
C SER A 7 -26.61 21.64 -2.06
N LYS A 8 -27.13 21.98 -3.24
CA LYS A 8 -28.09 21.15 -3.95
C LYS A 8 -27.36 19.88 -4.38
N ARG A 9 -27.80 18.73 -3.85
CA ARG A 9 -27.19 17.42 -4.16
C ARG A 9 -27.25 17.17 -5.67
N ARG A 10 -26.09 16.90 -6.27
CA ARG A 10 -25.94 16.71 -7.73
C ARG A 10 -26.56 15.41 -8.26
N TYR A 11 -26.73 14.40 -7.40
CA TYR A 11 -27.21 13.08 -7.80
C TYR A 11 -28.18 12.49 -6.76
N ALA A 12 -29.17 11.72 -7.25
CA ALA A 12 -30.12 10.99 -6.42
C ALA A 12 -29.39 9.92 -5.58
N ARG A 13 -29.76 9.78 -4.31
CA ARG A 13 -29.27 8.69 -3.45
C ARG A 13 -30.31 7.57 -3.45
N LEU A 14 -29.87 6.35 -3.63
CA LEU A 14 -30.69 5.16 -3.41
C LEU A 14 -30.46 4.69 -1.97
N THR A 15 -31.55 4.49 -1.25
CA THR A 15 -31.51 3.82 0.05
C THR A 15 -31.80 2.35 -0.19
N PHE A 16 -30.86 1.50 0.20
CA PHE A 16 -31.05 0.05 0.12
C PHE A 16 -31.95 -0.40 1.28
N LYS A 17 -32.93 -1.27 1.00
CA LYS A 17 -33.79 -1.88 2.03
C LYS A 17 -33.03 -2.91 2.88
N GLU A 18 -31.95 -3.46 2.33
CA GLU A 18 -31.06 -4.43 2.97
C GLU A 18 -29.65 -3.84 3.07
N ALA A 19 -28.88 -4.25 4.07
CA ALA A 19 -27.52 -3.79 4.25
C ALA A 19 -26.63 -4.29 3.10
N VAL A 20 -26.02 -3.37 2.36
CA VAL A 20 -25.03 -3.68 1.33
C VAL A 20 -23.65 -3.60 1.95
N THR A 21 -22.93 -4.73 1.95
CA THR A 21 -21.54 -4.79 2.39
C THR A 21 -20.63 -4.33 1.26
N GLY A 22 -19.66 -3.47 1.57
CA GLY A 22 -18.61 -3.08 0.65
C GLY A 22 -17.34 -2.73 1.42
N ASP A 23 -16.19 -2.94 0.79
CA ASP A 23 -14.89 -2.63 1.34
C ASP A 23 -14.40 -1.28 0.83
N VAL A 24 -13.86 -0.45 1.72
CA VAL A 24 -13.21 0.81 1.38
C VAL A 24 -11.77 0.74 1.88
N THR A 25 -10.81 0.72 0.97
CA THR A 25 -9.39 0.83 1.33
C THR A 25 -9.03 2.30 1.48
N ALA A 26 -8.72 2.74 2.70
CA ALA A 26 -8.17 4.08 2.91
C ALA A 26 -6.71 4.14 2.43
N ARG A 27 -6.32 5.27 1.83
CA ARG A 27 -4.92 5.50 1.46
C ARG A 27 -4.13 5.81 2.73
N HIS A 28 -3.12 4.98 3.00
CA HIS A 28 -2.16 5.20 4.07
C HIS A 28 -0.79 5.45 3.47
N ASP A 29 -0.07 6.41 4.03
CA ASP A 29 1.35 6.56 3.73
C ASP A 29 2.11 5.45 4.44
N VAL A 30 2.92 4.73 3.67
CA VAL A 30 3.70 3.59 4.14
C VAL A 30 5.15 3.73 3.66
N HIS A 31 6.09 3.28 4.47
CA HIS A 31 7.50 3.15 4.10
C HIS A 31 7.78 1.70 3.73
N ILE A 32 8.36 1.46 2.55
CA ILE A 32 8.74 0.11 2.12
C ILE A 32 10.10 -0.22 2.74
N LEU A 33 10.15 -1.23 3.61
CA LEU A 33 11.36 -1.67 4.30
C LEU A 33 12.12 -2.73 3.49
N ASP A 34 11.39 -3.65 2.85
CA ASP A 34 11.92 -4.59 1.88
C ASP A 34 10.87 -4.90 0.81
N LEU A 35 11.33 -5.35 -0.35
CA LEU A 35 10.52 -5.60 -1.54
C LEU A 35 11.06 -6.81 -2.31
N SER A 36 10.15 -7.67 -2.74
CA SER A 36 10.41 -8.83 -3.59
C SER A 36 9.32 -8.94 -4.66
N LEU A 37 9.44 -9.91 -5.57
CA LEU A 37 8.37 -10.20 -6.54
C LEU A 37 7.09 -10.74 -5.90
N GLY A 38 7.20 -11.40 -4.75
CA GLY A 38 6.07 -12.02 -4.05
C GLY A 38 5.46 -11.16 -2.96
N GLY A 39 6.07 -10.03 -2.60
CA GLY A 39 5.58 -9.24 -1.47
C GLY A 39 6.55 -8.15 -1.00
N ALA A 40 6.12 -7.44 0.04
CA ALA A 40 6.88 -6.37 0.68
C ALA A 40 6.63 -6.33 2.19
N ARG A 41 7.65 -5.95 2.95
CA ARG A 41 7.46 -5.46 4.32
C ARG A 41 7.32 -3.94 4.31
N VAL A 42 6.27 -3.45 4.95
CA VAL A 42 5.97 -2.02 5.03
C VAL A 42 5.86 -1.55 6.48
N GLU A 43 6.28 -0.33 6.73
CA GLU A 43 6.11 0.38 8.00
C GLU A 43 5.08 1.50 7.85
N HIS A 44 4.22 1.66 8.85
CA HIS A 44 3.10 2.61 8.80
C HIS A 44 2.57 2.93 10.19
N THR A 45 1.80 4.02 10.31
CA THR A 45 1.21 4.47 11.60
C THR A 45 -0.26 4.09 11.78
N SER A 46 -0.89 3.54 10.74
CA SER A 46 -2.28 3.07 10.75
C SER A 46 -2.36 1.58 11.06
N ILE A 47 -3.49 1.06 11.52
CA ILE A 47 -3.62 -0.40 11.75
C ILE A 47 -4.00 -1.07 10.43
N LEU A 48 -3.13 -1.95 9.93
CA LEU A 48 -3.45 -2.86 8.83
C LEU A 48 -3.79 -4.23 9.41
N ARG A 49 -4.96 -4.77 9.11
CA ARG A 49 -5.43 -6.02 9.70
C ARG A 49 -4.89 -7.22 8.92
N PRO A 50 -4.27 -8.23 9.56
CA PRO A 50 -3.98 -9.49 8.90
C PRO A 50 -5.24 -10.06 8.24
N GLY A 51 -5.10 -10.55 7.01
CA GLY A 51 -6.19 -11.02 6.18
C GLY A 51 -6.80 -9.97 5.26
N SER A 52 -6.62 -8.67 5.50
CA SER A 52 -7.21 -7.63 4.64
C SER A 52 -6.48 -7.53 3.30
N SER A 53 -7.25 -7.33 2.22
CA SER A 53 -6.72 -6.94 0.92
C SER A 53 -6.32 -5.47 0.91
N CYS A 54 -5.24 -5.15 0.22
CA CYS A 54 -4.76 -3.79 0.05
C CYS A 54 -4.21 -3.56 -1.35
N TYR A 55 -4.11 -2.30 -1.75
CA TYR A 55 -3.39 -1.89 -2.94
C TYR A 55 -2.12 -1.14 -2.54
N LEU A 56 -0.97 -1.68 -2.92
CA LEU A 56 0.31 -1.04 -2.71
C LEU A 56 0.71 -0.29 -3.98
N ARG A 57 0.93 1.02 -3.86
CA ARG A 57 1.41 1.86 -4.97
C ARG A 57 2.92 1.97 -4.86
N LEU A 58 3.62 1.28 -5.75
CA LEU A 58 5.08 1.22 -5.82
C LEU A 58 5.59 2.25 -6.84
N PRO A 59 6.31 3.30 -6.41
CA PRO A 59 7.01 4.18 -7.35
C PRO A 59 8.24 3.45 -7.91
N LEU A 60 8.14 2.96 -9.14
CA LEU A 60 9.22 2.29 -9.87
C LEU A 60 9.79 3.23 -10.94
N LYS A 61 10.91 3.89 -10.61
CA LYS A 61 11.55 4.89 -11.48
C LYS A 61 10.57 6.00 -11.92
N GLU A 62 10.16 6.02 -13.19
CA GLU A 62 9.27 7.03 -13.77
C GLU A 62 7.78 6.63 -13.74
N GLN A 63 7.47 5.42 -13.25
CA GLN A 63 6.11 4.90 -13.25
C GLN A 63 5.65 4.51 -11.84
N VAL A 64 4.34 4.53 -11.62
CA VAL A 64 3.75 4.00 -10.38
C VAL A 64 2.99 2.73 -10.71
N VAL A 65 3.49 1.61 -10.22
CA VAL A 65 2.81 0.31 -10.35
C VAL A 65 1.90 0.12 -9.14
N THR A 66 0.65 -0.23 -9.39
CA THR A 66 -0.31 -0.57 -8.31
C THR A 66 -0.45 -2.08 -8.23
N VAL A 67 -0.12 -2.64 -7.08
CA VAL A 67 -0.14 -4.07 -6.82
C VAL A 67 -1.23 -4.39 -5.83
N MET A 68 -2.11 -5.34 -6.16
CA MET A 68 -3.03 -5.91 -5.19
C MET A 68 -2.27 -6.89 -4.30
N GLY A 69 -2.45 -6.78 -2.99
CA GLY A 69 -1.86 -7.70 -2.04
C GLY A 69 -2.78 -8.01 -0.87
N ARG A 70 -2.32 -8.91 -0.01
CA ARG A 70 -2.96 -9.31 1.23
C ARG A 70 -1.99 -9.11 2.38
N VAL A 71 -2.47 -8.50 3.46
CA VAL A 71 -1.70 -8.38 4.70
C VAL A 71 -1.61 -9.77 5.33
N VAL A 72 -0.40 -10.34 5.43
CA VAL A 72 -0.17 -11.68 6.01
C VAL A 72 0.08 -11.61 7.51
N TRP A 73 0.72 -10.55 7.99
CA TRP A 73 0.96 -10.28 9.40
C TRP A 73 1.07 -8.77 9.64
N SER A 74 0.82 -8.32 10.87
CA SER A 74 1.00 -6.93 11.28
C SER A 74 1.39 -6.90 12.76
N THR A 75 2.45 -6.16 13.09
CA THR A 75 3.05 -6.11 14.42
C THR A 75 3.38 -4.68 14.79
N ALA A 76 3.05 -4.27 16.01
CA ALA A 76 3.48 -2.99 16.57
C ALA A 76 4.98 -3.06 16.92
N VAL A 77 5.78 -2.16 16.34
CA VAL A 77 7.25 -2.16 16.48
C VAL A 77 7.79 -1.00 17.31
N GLY A 78 6.95 0.00 17.63
CA GLY A 78 7.39 1.12 18.46
C GLY A 78 6.37 2.25 18.51
N ARG A 79 6.72 3.32 19.21
CA ARG A 79 5.90 4.54 19.28
C ARG A 79 6.39 5.54 18.25
N ALA A 80 5.48 6.10 17.46
CA ALA A 80 5.78 7.17 16.53
C ALA A 80 6.20 8.40 17.34
N THR A 81 7.43 8.86 17.19
CA THR A 81 7.92 10.11 17.78
C THR A 81 7.45 11.27 16.92
N ALA A 82 6.14 11.48 16.84
CA ALA A 82 5.57 12.60 16.10
C ALA A 82 4.96 13.60 17.08
N ASN A 83 5.75 14.63 17.41
CA ASN A 83 5.39 15.83 18.16
C ASN A 83 5.03 15.67 19.65
N PRO A 84 5.19 16.72 20.48
CA PRO A 84 4.75 16.70 21.87
C PRO A 84 3.22 16.62 21.89
N GLY A 85 2.69 15.41 22.10
CA GLY A 85 1.26 15.13 22.17
C GLY A 85 0.76 14.00 21.26
N GLY A 86 1.54 13.56 20.27
CA GLY A 86 1.15 12.48 19.36
C GLY A 86 1.67 11.13 19.80
N THR A 87 0.85 10.32 20.46
CA THR A 87 1.20 8.95 20.85
C THR A 87 0.78 7.94 19.77
N GLY A 88 1.28 8.11 18.56
CA GLY A 88 1.04 7.14 17.48
C GLY A 88 1.81 5.84 17.73
N MET A 89 1.26 4.70 17.29
CA MET A 89 2.00 3.43 17.23
C MET A 89 2.53 3.23 15.82
N VAL A 90 3.77 2.79 15.70
CA VAL A 90 4.37 2.35 14.44
C VAL A 90 4.15 0.85 14.32
N TYR A 91 3.66 0.44 13.16
CA TYR A 91 3.42 -0.94 12.80
C TYR A 91 4.31 -1.32 11.63
N GLN A 92 4.77 -2.55 11.63
CA GLN A 92 5.28 -3.21 10.43
C GLN A 92 4.28 -4.27 10.01
N SER A 93 4.09 -4.42 8.71
CA SER A 93 3.22 -5.45 8.14
C SER A 93 3.89 -6.11 6.95
N GLY A 94 3.67 -7.41 6.83
CA GLY A 94 3.99 -8.16 5.62
C GLY A 94 2.81 -8.12 4.66
N VAL A 95 3.07 -7.78 3.41
CA VAL A 95 2.11 -7.80 2.32
C VAL A 95 2.55 -8.83 1.30
N GLU A 96 1.72 -9.84 1.07
CA GLU A 96 1.89 -10.81 -0.01
C GLU A 96 1.19 -10.26 -1.25
N PHE A 97 1.88 -10.28 -2.40
CA PHE A 97 1.31 -9.83 -3.67
C PHE A 97 0.46 -10.94 -4.29
N GLY A 98 -0.70 -10.54 -4.83
CA GLY A 98 -1.50 -11.42 -5.66
C GLY A 98 -0.91 -11.59 -7.05
N ALA A 99 -1.71 -12.12 -7.98
CA ALA A 99 -1.33 -12.19 -9.37
C ALA A 99 -1.05 -10.79 -9.94
N LEU A 100 0.17 -10.59 -10.42
CA LEU A 100 0.61 -9.38 -11.10
C LEU A 100 0.28 -9.48 -12.60
N ALA A 101 -0.13 -8.38 -13.20
CA ALA A 101 -0.15 -8.29 -14.66
C ALA A 101 1.28 -8.48 -15.21
N PRO A 102 1.48 -9.12 -16.38
CA PRO A 102 2.82 -9.38 -16.92
C PRO A 102 3.70 -8.13 -17.01
N GLU A 103 3.12 -7.00 -17.38
CA GLU A 103 3.80 -5.70 -17.44
C GLU A 103 4.27 -5.24 -16.05
N ALA A 104 3.39 -5.28 -15.05
CA ALA A 104 3.72 -4.94 -13.66
C ALA A 104 4.80 -5.88 -13.10
N HIS A 105 4.74 -7.17 -13.42
CA HIS A 105 5.76 -8.14 -13.05
C HIS A 105 7.11 -7.79 -13.68
N ALA A 106 7.17 -7.53 -14.99
CA ALA A 106 8.40 -7.17 -15.69
C ALA A 106 9.03 -5.87 -15.14
N LEU A 107 8.20 -4.85 -14.86
CA LEU A 107 8.65 -3.59 -14.26
C LEU A 107 9.24 -3.80 -12.86
N LEU A 108 8.57 -4.61 -12.03
CA LEU A 108 9.04 -4.93 -10.68
C LEU A 108 10.33 -5.76 -10.72
N SER A 109 10.43 -6.77 -11.60
CA SER A 109 11.64 -7.56 -11.82
C SER A 109 12.82 -6.68 -12.22
N ALA A 110 12.67 -5.86 -13.26
CA ALA A 110 13.72 -4.97 -13.73
C ALA A 110 14.14 -3.93 -12.68
N PHE A 111 13.19 -3.45 -11.87
CA PHE A 111 13.50 -2.57 -10.75
C PHE A 111 14.37 -3.27 -9.71
N LEU A 112 13.98 -4.48 -9.28
CA LEU A 112 14.73 -5.26 -8.30
C LEU A 112 16.13 -5.58 -8.81
N GLU A 113 16.28 -6.06 -10.04
CA GLU A 113 17.60 -6.34 -10.66
C GLU A 113 18.50 -5.10 -10.66
N SER A 114 17.96 -3.94 -11.02
CA SER A 114 18.73 -2.68 -11.02
C SER A 114 19.19 -2.22 -9.63
N ARG A 115 18.54 -2.70 -8.56
CA ARG A 115 18.88 -2.39 -7.16
C ARG A 115 19.77 -3.44 -6.53
N THR A 116 19.72 -4.68 -7.01
CA THR A 116 20.45 -5.81 -6.42
C THR A 116 21.90 -5.90 -6.88
N GLY A 117 22.30 -5.17 -7.92
CA GLY A 117 23.71 -4.96 -8.26
C GLY A 117 24.57 -6.22 -8.25
N ASN A 118 24.16 -7.27 -8.97
CA ASN A 118 25.11 -8.31 -9.38
C ASN A 118 25.66 -7.91 -10.76
N PRO A 119 26.99 -7.75 -10.96
CA PRO A 119 27.52 -7.63 -12.31
C PRO A 119 27.13 -8.88 -13.12
N PRO A 120 26.79 -8.75 -14.42
CA PRO A 120 26.55 -9.91 -15.26
C PRO A 120 27.85 -10.72 -15.38
N GLY A 121 27.76 -12.03 -15.06
CA GLY A 121 28.67 -13.08 -15.53
C GLY A 121 30.16 -12.79 -15.43
N GLY A 122 30.76 -13.11 -14.28
CA GLY A 122 32.19 -13.26 -14.13
C GLY A 122 32.59 -14.74 -14.15
N ASP A 123 32.25 -15.46 -15.21
CA ASP A 123 32.77 -16.81 -15.49
C ASP A 123 33.01 -17.01 -16.98
N SER A 124 34.31 -17.13 -17.32
CA SER A 124 34.98 -17.59 -18.56
C SER A 124 36.12 -16.59 -18.86
N SER A 125 37.41 -16.90 -18.79
CA SER A 125 38.15 -18.17 -18.87
C SER A 125 39.41 -18.13 -18.00
#